data_AF-V4J1M5-F1
#
_entry.id   AF-V4J1M5-F1
#
_cell.length_a   1.000
_cell.length_b   1.000
_cell.length_c   1.000
_cell.angle_alpha   90.00
_cell.angle_beta   90.00
_cell.angle_gamma   90.00
#
_symmetry.space_group_name_H-M   'P 1'
#
loop_
_entity.id
_entity.type
_entity.pdbx_description
1 polymer ?
#
loop_
_entity_poly.entity_id
_entity_poly.type
_entity_poly.pdbx_seq_one_letter_code
_entity_poly.pdbx_strand_id
1 'polypeptide(L)'
;MTTRRRFVGTGALLGAALLAGCTGGDGGGEETGTETPTETGTGTGTLSPPGDGAGTDGAGDTRPEGTGGPAVTLASVDQRPRLPIRPTVEVVRDAATDDHPPRLRVTVENGADEPVTLGEARAVVFQYVTAESEQLILLPPGEDYPAEAGCWRLKEGIAVTEEYRTVTLDPGEAHSSELDLYGAPTEEDACLPAGEHRFETVISASTGGGLPANGTTATTDGTAESTGTTGAGMPAGATWGFSVLLE
;
A
#
# COMPACT_ATOMS: atom_id res chain seq x y z
N MET A 1 -0.17 -31.75 30.09
CA MET A 1 0.61 -32.59 29.15
C MET A 1 1.56 -31.68 28.41
N THR A 2 2.86 -31.85 28.66
CA THR A 2 3.93 -30.92 28.25
C THR A 2 4.68 -31.54 27.08
N THR A 3 4.39 -31.09 25.86
CA THR A 3 5.07 -31.60 24.66
C THR A 3 6.23 -30.68 24.29
N ARG A 4 7.43 -31.28 24.30
CA ARG A 4 8.73 -30.62 24.21
C ARG A 4 9.04 -30.17 22.76
N ARG A 5 9.52 -28.94 22.62
CA ARG A 5 10.19 -28.41 21.42
C ARG A 5 11.46 -29.23 21.14
N ARG A 6 11.63 -29.70 19.90
CA ARG A 6 12.89 -30.22 19.37
C ARG A 6 13.49 -29.19 18.42
N PHE A 7 14.60 -28.60 18.85
CA PHE A 7 15.55 -27.90 17.99
C PHE A 7 16.28 -28.94 17.14
N VAL A 8 16.36 -28.73 15.83
CA VAL A 8 17.38 -29.34 14.97
C VAL A 8 18.21 -28.20 14.41
N GLY A 9 19.49 -28.21 14.75
CA GLY A 9 20.49 -27.33 14.19
C GLY A 9 21.38 -28.05 13.20
N THR A 10 22.29 -27.23 12.65
CA THR A 10 23.54 -27.52 11.94
C THR A 10 23.48 -27.99 10.48
N GLY A 11 24.12 -27.17 9.63
CA GLY A 11 24.57 -27.51 8.28
C GLY A 11 25.20 -26.30 7.59
N ALA A 12 26.45 -25.98 7.94
CA ALA A 12 27.27 -24.97 7.27
C ALA A 12 27.95 -25.56 6.02
N LEU A 13 28.01 -24.81 4.90
CA LEU A 13 29.01 -25.00 3.86
C LEU A 13 29.46 -23.66 3.27
N LEU A 14 30.78 -23.52 3.22
CA LEU A 14 31.57 -22.44 2.63
C LEU A 14 31.45 -22.40 1.11
N GLY A 15 31.44 -21.20 0.53
CA GLY A 15 31.68 -20.97 -0.89
C GLY A 15 32.30 -19.59 -1.09
N ALA A 16 33.61 -19.56 -1.31
CA ALA A 16 34.36 -18.37 -1.72
C ALA A 16 34.58 -18.38 -3.24
N ALA A 17 34.63 -17.17 -3.83
CA ALA A 17 35.55 -16.71 -4.89
C ALA A 17 34.91 -16.06 -6.13
N LEU A 18 35.24 -14.76 -6.26
CA LEU A 18 35.63 -13.98 -7.45
C LEU A 18 34.55 -13.56 -8.47
N LEU A 19 34.54 -12.25 -8.81
CA LEU A 19 34.78 -11.72 -10.16
C LEU A 19 34.92 -10.17 -10.17
N ALA A 20 35.85 -9.71 -11.03
CA ALA A 20 36.22 -8.38 -11.58
C ALA A 20 35.30 -7.16 -11.31
N GLY A 21 35.76 -5.92 -11.12
CA GLY A 21 36.99 -5.26 -11.61
C GLY A 21 36.71 -4.42 -12.87
N CYS A 22 36.07 -3.25 -12.73
CA CYS A 22 35.99 -2.20 -13.75
C CYS A 22 35.75 -0.82 -13.09
N THR A 23 36.81 -0.02 -12.91
CA THR A 23 36.68 1.43 -12.75
C THR A 23 37.52 2.06 -13.85
N GLY A 24 36.82 2.70 -14.80
CA GLY A 24 37.40 3.43 -15.91
C GLY A 24 38.16 4.66 -15.41
N GLY A 25 39.31 4.89 -16.04
CA GLY A 25 40.07 6.12 -15.88
C GLY A 25 39.47 7.22 -16.75
N ASP A 26 39.40 8.42 -16.19
CA ASP A 26 39.19 9.63 -16.96
C ASP A 26 40.52 10.41 -16.99
N GLY A 27 40.82 10.94 -18.17
CA GLY A 27 42.13 11.40 -18.57
C GLY A 27 42.48 12.77 -18.00
N GLY A 28 43.77 12.97 -17.75
CA GLY A 28 44.34 14.28 -17.48
C GLY A 28 44.32 15.19 -18.70
N GLY A 29 44.16 16.48 -18.44
CA GLY A 29 44.32 17.58 -19.39
C GLY A 29 44.49 18.88 -18.60
N GLU A 30 45.72 19.13 -18.16
CA GLU A 30 46.16 20.32 -17.42
C GLU A 30 46.73 21.37 -18.40
N GLU A 31 46.50 22.63 -18.06
CA GLU A 31 47.22 23.85 -18.51
C GLU A 31 46.96 24.32 -19.97
N THR A 32 46.84 25.60 -20.33
CA THR A 32 47.48 26.83 -19.84
C THR A 32 46.77 28.06 -20.43
N GLY A 33 46.78 29.18 -19.69
CA GLY A 33 47.11 30.49 -20.24
C GLY A 33 45.96 31.42 -20.66
N THR A 34 45.70 32.47 -19.87
CA THR A 34 46.28 33.82 -20.09
C THR A 34 45.47 34.85 -19.28
N GLU A 35 46.09 35.37 -18.22
CA GLU A 35 45.71 36.64 -17.60
C GLU A 35 46.22 37.81 -18.44
N THR A 36 45.41 38.85 -18.67
CA THR A 36 45.84 40.27 -18.72
C THR A 36 44.60 41.22 -18.73
N PRO A 37 44.71 42.53 -18.48
CA PRO A 37 44.13 43.13 -17.27
C PRO A 37 43.16 44.30 -17.55
N THR A 38 42.52 44.75 -16.46
CA THR A 38 42.13 46.13 -16.11
C THR A 38 41.79 47.12 -17.24
N GLU A 39 40.49 47.41 -17.40
CA GLU A 39 40.06 48.76 -17.80
C GLU A 39 39.46 49.51 -16.61
N THR A 40 40.09 50.64 -16.29
CA THR A 40 39.62 51.63 -15.33
C THR A 40 38.73 52.62 -16.06
N GLY A 41 37.42 52.61 -15.79
CA GLY A 41 36.46 53.58 -16.32
C GLY A 41 35.76 54.32 -15.18
N THR A 42 36.33 55.45 -14.78
CA THR A 42 35.70 56.42 -13.87
C THR A 42 34.72 57.29 -14.67
N GLY A 43 33.44 57.32 -14.31
CA GLY A 43 32.48 58.19 -15.00
C GLY A 43 31.05 58.19 -14.45
N THR A 44 30.85 58.97 -13.39
CA THR A 44 29.67 59.82 -13.09
C THR A 44 28.25 59.21 -13.06
N GLY A 45 27.64 59.31 -11.87
CA GLY A 45 26.33 58.79 -11.53
C GLY A 45 25.14 59.27 -12.37
N THR A 46 24.14 58.40 -12.46
CA THR A 46 22.74 58.78 -12.53
C THR A 46 21.96 57.69 -11.79
N LEU A 47 21.26 58.10 -10.74
CA LEU A 47 20.45 57.22 -9.89
C LEU A 47 19.23 56.75 -10.68
N SER A 48 19.19 55.46 -11.02
CA SER A 48 17.97 54.78 -11.46
C SER A 48 17.51 53.84 -10.34
N PRO A 49 16.22 53.84 -9.97
CA PRO A 49 15.70 53.08 -8.85
C PRO A 49 15.70 51.56 -9.14
N PRO A 50 15.85 50.71 -8.10
CA PRO A 50 15.85 49.25 -8.26
C PRO A 50 14.44 48.75 -8.62
N GLY A 51 14.39 47.73 -9.47
CA GLY A 51 13.17 47.00 -9.80
C GLY A 51 12.73 46.15 -8.61
N ASP A 52 11.56 46.48 -8.07
CA ASP A 52 10.91 45.70 -7.02
C ASP A 52 10.11 44.54 -7.64
N GLY A 53 10.62 43.33 -7.40
CA GLY A 53 9.85 42.25 -6.80
C GLY A 53 8.59 41.76 -7.52
N ALA A 54 8.73 40.61 -8.17
CA ALA A 54 7.63 39.68 -8.36
C ALA A 54 7.02 39.31 -6.99
N GLY A 55 5.72 39.53 -6.84
CA GLY A 55 4.92 39.10 -5.70
C GLY A 55 3.55 38.67 -6.20
N THR A 56 3.46 37.46 -6.72
CA THR A 56 2.17 36.75 -6.78
C THR A 56 1.92 36.23 -5.37
N ASP A 57 1.09 36.93 -4.61
CA ASP A 57 0.64 36.49 -3.31
C ASP A 57 -0.23 35.24 -3.50
N GLY A 58 0.43 34.08 -3.45
CA GLY A 58 -0.20 32.79 -3.25
C GLY A 58 -0.92 32.82 -1.91
N ALA A 59 -2.21 32.48 -1.95
CA ALA A 59 -3.05 32.33 -0.77
C ALA A 59 -2.36 31.41 0.25
N GLY A 60 -2.45 31.81 1.52
CA GLY A 60 -1.65 31.29 2.60
C GLY A 60 -1.76 29.79 2.77
N ASP A 61 -0.61 29.12 2.64
CA ASP A 61 -0.40 27.83 3.23
C ASP A 61 0.00 28.04 4.69
N THR A 62 -0.92 27.76 5.61
CA THR A 62 -0.66 27.80 7.06
C THR A 62 0.06 26.54 7.54
N ARG A 63 0.51 25.66 6.64
CA ARG A 63 1.19 24.43 6.96
C ARG A 63 2.64 24.74 7.40
N PRO A 64 3.01 24.42 8.66
CA PRO A 64 4.38 24.66 9.13
C PRO A 64 5.39 23.90 8.26
N GLU A 65 6.51 24.54 7.93
CA GLU A 65 7.61 23.86 7.26
C GLU A 65 8.05 22.64 8.09
N GLY A 66 8.11 21.47 7.45
CA GLY A 66 8.44 20.20 8.11
C GLY A 66 7.25 19.33 8.55
N THR A 67 5.99 19.69 8.24
CA THR A 67 4.82 18.82 8.53
C THR A 67 4.53 17.76 7.46
N GLY A 68 5.55 17.37 6.70
CA GLY A 68 5.50 16.17 5.88
C GLY A 68 4.62 16.29 4.62
N GLY A 69 4.78 15.36 3.69
CA GLY A 69 4.13 15.33 2.38
C GLY A 69 2.60 15.27 2.43
N PRO A 70 1.94 14.93 1.31
CA PRO A 70 0.49 15.03 1.17
C PRO A 70 -0.30 14.39 2.32
N ALA A 71 -1.38 15.06 2.74
CA ALA A 71 -2.26 14.57 3.78
C ALA A 71 -3.40 13.74 3.18
N VAL A 72 -3.66 12.57 3.75
CA VAL A 72 -4.76 11.69 3.35
C VAL A 72 -6.00 11.94 4.21
N THR A 73 -7.14 12.06 3.54
CA THR A 73 -8.46 12.03 4.17
C THR A 73 -9.36 11.01 3.49
N LEU A 74 -10.38 10.50 4.19
CA LEU A 74 -11.40 9.66 3.58
C LEU A 74 -12.42 10.54 2.85
N ALA A 75 -12.46 10.43 1.53
CA ALA A 75 -13.39 11.17 0.69
C ALA A 75 -14.77 10.50 0.65
N SER A 76 -14.79 9.18 0.51
CA SER A 76 -16.02 8.40 0.49
C SER A 76 -15.79 6.96 0.94
N VAL A 77 -16.84 6.31 1.44
CA VAL A 77 -16.86 4.88 1.75
C VAL A 77 -18.15 4.32 1.20
N ASP A 78 -18.07 3.18 0.51
CA ASP A 78 -19.26 2.54 -0.03
C ASP A 78 -20.26 2.15 1.05
N GLN A 79 -21.51 2.03 0.61
CA GLN A 79 -22.54 1.40 1.41
C GLN A 79 -22.11 -0.03 1.76
N ARG A 80 -22.49 -0.46 2.96
CA ARG A 80 -22.20 -1.80 3.46
C ARG A 80 -22.69 -2.85 2.44
N PRO A 81 -21.84 -3.84 2.09
CA PRO A 81 -22.25 -4.90 1.20
C PRO A 81 -23.39 -5.71 1.83
N ARG A 82 -24.24 -6.32 1.00
CA ARG A 82 -25.32 -7.21 1.45
C ARG A 82 -24.78 -8.60 1.84
N LEU A 83 -23.80 -8.61 2.72
CA LEU A 83 -23.10 -9.77 3.26
C LEU A 83 -23.19 -9.74 4.80
N PRO A 84 -22.98 -10.86 5.51
CA PRO A 84 -23.04 -10.94 6.98
C PRO A 84 -21.83 -10.29 7.69
N ILE A 85 -21.29 -9.22 7.11
CA ILE A 85 -20.08 -8.55 7.58
C ILE A 85 -20.27 -7.04 7.64
N ARG A 86 -19.41 -6.36 8.39
CA ARG A 86 -19.41 -4.90 8.54
C ARG A 86 -17.99 -4.39 8.29
N PRO A 87 -17.63 -4.09 7.02
CA PRO A 87 -16.37 -3.45 6.72
C PRO A 87 -16.38 -1.99 7.17
N THR A 88 -15.23 -1.51 7.64
CA THR A 88 -14.97 -0.14 8.06
C THR A 88 -13.55 0.24 7.65
N VAL A 89 -13.33 1.54 7.43
CA VAL A 89 -12.02 2.11 7.13
C VAL A 89 -11.82 3.38 7.95
N GLU A 90 -10.62 3.58 8.46
CA GLU A 90 -10.21 4.76 9.21
C GLU A 90 -8.82 5.22 8.81
N VAL A 91 -8.56 6.53 8.91
CA VAL A 91 -7.22 7.10 8.79
C VAL A 91 -6.54 7.00 10.15
N VAL A 92 -5.46 6.23 10.26
CA VAL A 92 -4.65 6.08 11.48
C VAL A 92 -3.54 7.11 11.52
N ARG A 93 -3.01 7.46 10.36
CA ARG A 93 -2.01 8.50 10.17
C ARG A 93 -2.29 9.25 8.88
N ASP A 94 -2.52 10.55 9.00
CA ASP A 94 -2.98 11.40 7.91
C ASP A 94 -1.82 11.87 7.00
N ALA A 95 -0.68 12.27 7.56
CA ALA A 95 0.39 12.85 6.77
C ALA A 95 1.54 11.86 6.49
N ALA A 96 2.07 11.94 5.27
CA ALA A 96 3.39 11.44 4.94
C ALA A 96 4.44 12.27 5.67
N THR A 97 5.56 11.68 6.11
CA THR A 97 6.74 12.41 6.64
C THR A 97 8.01 11.80 6.05
N ASP A 98 9.19 12.29 6.41
CA ASP A 98 10.44 11.62 6.00
C ASP A 98 10.59 10.20 6.56
N ASP A 99 9.92 9.90 7.67
CA ASP A 99 10.05 8.64 8.40
C ASP A 99 8.98 7.61 8.02
N HIS A 100 7.80 8.05 7.56
CA HIS A 100 6.73 7.13 7.23
C HIS A 100 5.71 7.66 6.20
N PRO A 101 5.01 6.76 5.47
CA PRO A 101 3.85 7.13 4.67
C PRO A 101 2.60 7.40 5.54
N PRO A 102 1.51 7.93 4.93
CA PRO A 102 0.18 7.91 5.52
C PRO A 102 -0.28 6.47 5.76
N ARG A 103 -1.19 6.28 6.72
CA ARG A 103 -1.66 4.97 7.14
C ARG A 103 -3.16 4.93 7.34
N LEU A 104 -3.78 3.89 6.78
CA LEU A 104 -5.16 3.53 6.99
C LEU A 104 -5.27 2.27 7.86
N ARG A 105 -6.44 2.03 8.43
CA ARG A 105 -6.83 0.73 8.96
C ARG A 105 -8.15 0.32 8.34
N VAL A 106 -8.20 -0.92 7.86
CA VAL A 106 -9.42 -1.57 7.41
C VAL A 106 -9.76 -2.69 8.38
N THR A 107 -11.03 -2.73 8.79
CA THR A 107 -11.55 -3.73 9.72
C THR A 107 -12.84 -4.32 9.19
N VAL A 108 -12.95 -5.64 9.22
CA VAL A 108 -14.11 -6.41 8.76
C VAL A 108 -14.61 -7.23 9.93
N GLU A 109 -15.76 -6.83 10.48
CA GLU A 109 -16.43 -7.50 11.61
C GLU A 109 -17.48 -8.50 11.12
N ASN A 110 -17.60 -9.65 11.78
CA ASN A 110 -18.74 -10.54 11.62
C ASN A 110 -19.98 -9.92 12.26
N GLY A 111 -20.95 -9.54 11.42
CA GLY A 111 -22.19 -8.90 11.86
C GLY A 111 -23.35 -9.86 12.12
N ALA A 112 -23.14 -11.17 11.97
CA ALA A 112 -24.12 -12.23 12.19
C ALA A 112 -23.94 -12.91 13.57
N ASP A 113 -24.96 -13.67 13.96
CA ASP A 113 -24.96 -14.45 15.22
C ASP A 113 -24.33 -15.86 15.05
N GLU A 114 -23.74 -16.15 13.90
CA GLU A 114 -23.08 -17.41 13.57
C GLU A 114 -21.70 -17.16 12.94
N PRO A 115 -20.76 -18.14 12.98
CA PRO A 115 -19.45 -17.97 12.37
C PRO A 115 -19.53 -17.69 10.86
N VAL A 116 -18.74 -16.71 10.42
CA VAL A 116 -18.60 -16.31 9.01
C VAL A 116 -17.19 -16.61 8.54
N THR A 117 -17.06 -17.31 7.42
CA THR A 117 -15.78 -17.49 6.73
C THR A 117 -15.63 -16.45 5.63
N LEU A 118 -14.56 -15.65 5.71
CA LEU A 118 -14.15 -14.72 4.67
C LEU A 118 -13.24 -15.44 3.66
N GLY A 119 -13.54 -15.24 2.38
CA GLY A 119 -12.69 -15.60 1.27
C GLY A 119 -11.64 -14.53 1.00
N GLU A 120 -10.45 -14.96 0.60
CA GLU A 120 -9.30 -14.09 0.31
C GLU A 120 -8.98 -13.09 1.43
N ALA A 121 -8.54 -13.64 2.56
CA ALA A 121 -8.35 -12.92 3.83
C ALA A 121 -7.44 -11.68 3.73
N ARG A 122 -6.54 -11.59 2.76
CA ARG A 122 -5.71 -10.39 2.53
C ARG A 122 -6.48 -9.28 1.79
N ALA A 123 -7.15 -9.64 0.70
CA ALA A 123 -7.85 -8.69 -0.15
C ALA A 123 -9.07 -8.08 0.53
N VAL A 124 -9.74 -8.84 1.41
CA VAL A 124 -10.91 -8.35 2.19
C VAL A 124 -10.55 -7.20 3.14
N VAL A 125 -9.27 -7.08 3.53
CA VAL A 125 -8.71 -5.95 4.31
C VAL A 125 -7.68 -5.15 3.49
N PHE A 126 -7.80 -5.15 2.16
CA PHE A 126 -7.08 -4.28 1.22
C PHE A 126 -5.55 -4.40 1.22
N GLN A 127 -4.99 -5.50 1.72
CA GLN A 127 -3.55 -5.73 1.58
C GLN A 127 -3.19 -5.94 0.12
N TYR A 128 -2.19 -5.19 -0.36
CA TYR A 128 -1.68 -5.22 -1.73
C TYR A 128 -2.67 -4.78 -2.80
N VAL A 129 -3.67 -3.96 -2.44
CA VAL A 129 -4.66 -3.44 -3.40
C VAL A 129 -4.15 -2.13 -4.00
N THR A 130 -4.11 -2.08 -5.32
CA THR A 130 -3.84 -0.87 -6.09
C THR A 130 -5.14 -0.09 -6.32
N ALA A 131 -5.07 1.25 -6.28
CA ALA A 131 -6.18 2.10 -6.65
C ALA A 131 -6.57 1.89 -8.12
N GLU A 132 -7.83 2.17 -8.47
CA GLU A 132 -8.31 2.08 -9.86
C GLU A 132 -7.53 2.96 -10.83
N SER A 133 -6.98 4.08 -10.33
CA SER A 133 -6.15 4.99 -11.12
C SER A 133 -4.73 4.45 -11.34
N GLU A 134 -4.39 3.30 -10.77
CA GLU A 134 -3.07 2.64 -10.79
C GLU A 134 -1.91 3.45 -10.20
N GLN A 135 -2.21 4.60 -9.59
CA GLN A 135 -1.23 5.56 -9.07
C GLN A 135 -0.87 5.35 -7.60
N LEU A 136 -1.69 4.63 -6.84
CA LEU A 136 -1.48 4.35 -5.43
C LEU A 136 -1.65 2.87 -5.12
N ILE A 137 -0.95 2.39 -4.11
CA ILE A 137 -1.07 1.02 -3.60
C ILE A 137 -1.08 1.00 -2.07
N LEU A 138 -1.89 0.11 -1.51
CA LEU A 138 -1.98 -0.15 -0.08
C LEU A 138 -1.14 -1.38 0.28
N LEU A 139 -0.18 -1.20 1.19
CA LEU A 139 0.73 -2.27 1.60
C LEU A 139 0.68 -2.50 3.12
N PRO A 140 0.80 -3.74 3.62
CA PRO A 140 0.97 -3.98 5.05
C PRO A 140 2.20 -3.24 5.61
N PRO A 141 2.13 -2.67 6.82
CA PRO A 141 3.27 -1.94 7.37
C PRO A 141 4.41 -2.87 7.81
N GLY A 142 5.62 -2.32 7.85
CA GLY A 142 6.77 -2.97 8.50
C GLY A 142 7.56 -3.95 7.62
N GLU A 143 7.28 -4.00 6.32
CA GLU A 143 8.19 -4.61 5.35
C GLU A 143 9.13 -3.55 4.75
N ASP A 144 10.32 -3.98 4.32
CA ASP A 144 11.32 -3.12 3.69
C ASP A 144 10.98 -2.90 2.20
N TYR A 145 9.88 -2.19 1.92
CA TYR A 145 9.52 -1.84 0.55
C TYR A 145 10.55 -0.88 -0.06
N PRO A 146 10.88 -1.02 -1.35
CA PRO A 146 11.85 -0.17 -2.03
C PRO A 146 11.25 1.20 -2.36
N ALA A 147 10.94 1.98 -1.33
CA ALA A 147 10.37 3.31 -1.45
C ALA A 147 11.41 4.41 -1.22
N GLU A 148 11.18 5.58 -1.80
CA GLU A 148 11.96 6.78 -1.51
C GLU A 148 11.46 7.46 -0.23
N ALA A 149 12.29 7.57 0.82
CA ALA A 149 11.90 8.22 2.08
C ALA A 149 11.46 9.68 1.84
N GLY A 150 10.42 10.13 2.53
CA GLY A 150 9.79 11.45 2.33
C GLY A 150 8.93 11.58 1.07
N CYS A 151 9.20 10.76 0.05
CA CYS A 151 8.44 10.70 -1.20
C CYS A 151 7.40 9.57 -1.20
N TRP A 152 7.70 8.44 -0.56
CA TRP A 152 6.88 7.22 -0.47
C TRP A 152 6.39 6.64 -1.79
N ARG A 153 7.07 6.98 -2.88
CA ARG A 153 6.91 6.30 -4.15
C ARG A 153 7.76 5.04 -4.16
N LEU A 154 7.17 3.95 -4.63
CA LEU A 154 7.88 2.71 -4.89
C LEU A 154 8.80 2.86 -6.11
N LYS A 155 10.01 2.34 -6.01
CA LYS A 155 11.00 2.31 -7.11
C LYS A 155 10.71 1.21 -8.13
N GLU A 156 9.98 0.18 -7.71
CA GLU A 156 9.62 -0.97 -8.52
C GLU A 156 8.31 -1.59 -8.03
N GLY A 157 7.71 -2.44 -8.86
CA GLY A 157 6.47 -3.13 -8.51
C GLY A 157 6.67 -4.14 -7.38
N ILE A 158 5.66 -4.30 -6.53
CA ILE A 158 5.67 -5.33 -5.49
C ILE A 158 5.17 -6.65 -6.05
N ALA A 159 6.04 -7.66 -6.06
CA ALA A 159 5.65 -9.02 -6.38
C ALA A 159 4.99 -9.68 -5.16
N VAL A 160 3.77 -10.17 -5.33
CA VAL A 160 3.00 -10.84 -4.28
C VAL A 160 2.73 -12.28 -4.69
N THR A 161 2.90 -13.21 -3.76
CA THR A 161 2.51 -14.60 -4.01
C THR A 161 0.99 -14.72 -4.10
N GLU A 162 0.52 -15.40 -5.14
CA GLU A 162 -0.89 -15.78 -5.29
C GLU A 162 -1.22 -16.92 -4.32
N GLU A 163 -1.50 -16.55 -3.08
CA GLU A 163 -1.95 -17.48 -2.04
C GLU A 163 -3.36 -17.12 -1.61
N TYR A 164 -4.29 -18.03 -1.88
CA TYR A 164 -5.66 -17.91 -1.40
C TYR A 164 -5.74 -18.34 0.07
N ARG A 165 -6.09 -17.40 0.96
CA ARG A 165 -6.27 -17.64 2.38
C ARG A 165 -7.71 -17.37 2.78
N THR A 166 -8.23 -18.13 3.74
CA THR A 166 -9.52 -17.88 4.38
C THR A 166 -9.32 -17.58 5.85
N VAL A 167 -10.25 -16.84 6.44
CA VAL A 167 -10.32 -16.62 7.89
C VAL A 167 -11.77 -16.82 8.34
N THR A 168 -11.97 -17.51 9.45
CA THR A 168 -13.28 -17.64 10.08
C THR A 168 -13.35 -16.68 11.25
N LEU A 169 -14.44 -15.94 11.32
CA LEU A 169 -14.75 -14.99 12.38
C LEU A 169 -15.93 -15.51 13.18
N ASP A 170 -15.77 -15.66 14.48
CA ASP A 170 -16.88 -15.88 15.40
C ASP A 170 -17.84 -14.66 15.43
N PRO A 171 -19.07 -14.78 15.98
CA PRO A 171 -19.99 -13.65 16.09
C PRO A 171 -19.36 -12.44 16.80
N GLY A 172 -19.33 -11.30 16.12
CA GLY A 172 -18.70 -10.06 16.61
C GLY A 172 -17.16 -10.04 16.57
N GLU A 173 -16.50 -11.11 16.11
CA GLU A 173 -15.06 -11.09 15.85
C GLU A 173 -14.74 -10.25 14.61
N ALA A 174 -13.55 -9.64 14.58
CA ALA A 174 -13.10 -8.81 13.48
C ALA A 174 -11.73 -9.23 12.94
N HIS A 175 -11.59 -9.16 11.62
CA HIS A 175 -10.31 -9.21 10.92
C HIS A 175 -9.87 -7.80 10.57
N SER A 176 -8.61 -7.43 10.84
CA SER A 176 -8.14 -6.07 10.61
C SER A 176 -6.73 -6.04 10.04
N SER A 177 -6.45 -5.05 9.19
CA SER A 177 -5.10 -4.70 8.76
C SER A 177 -4.88 -3.20 8.85
N GLU A 178 -3.70 -2.80 9.31
CA GLU A 178 -3.14 -1.48 8.98
C GLU A 178 -2.53 -1.55 7.58
N LEU A 179 -2.56 -0.44 6.86
CA LEU A 179 -2.11 -0.31 5.49
C LEU A 179 -1.39 1.03 5.31
N ASP A 180 -0.13 0.96 4.90
CA ASP A 180 0.65 2.13 4.49
C ASP A 180 0.35 2.45 3.02
N LEU A 181 0.17 3.74 2.72
CA LEU A 181 -0.18 4.25 1.39
C LEU A 181 1.06 4.70 0.63
N TYR A 182 1.32 4.08 -0.52
CA TYR A 182 2.47 4.37 -1.36
C TYR A 182 2.07 4.86 -2.74
N GLY A 183 2.91 5.71 -3.33
CA GLY A 183 2.88 5.98 -4.76
C GLY A 183 3.30 4.74 -5.54
N ALA A 184 2.48 4.32 -6.50
CA ALA A 184 2.82 3.21 -7.39
C ALA A 184 3.98 3.61 -8.33
N PRO A 185 4.77 2.64 -8.83
CA PRO A 185 5.86 2.90 -9.76
C PRO A 185 5.29 3.16 -11.18
N THR A 186 4.65 4.32 -11.36
CA THR A 186 4.12 4.79 -12.65
C THR A 186 5.13 5.66 -13.39
N GLU A 187 4.89 5.89 -14.69
CA GLU A 187 5.67 6.82 -15.52
C GLU A 187 5.54 8.29 -15.06
N GLU A 188 4.51 8.62 -14.29
CA GLU A 188 4.36 9.92 -13.64
C GLU A 188 5.27 9.99 -12.41
N ASP A 189 6.26 10.89 -12.45
CA ASP A 189 7.22 11.14 -11.36
C ASP A 189 6.58 11.96 -10.22
N ALA A 190 5.50 11.44 -9.62
CA ALA A 190 4.86 12.01 -8.45
C ALA A 190 5.08 11.12 -7.21
N CYS A 191 5.46 11.75 -6.09
CA CYS A 191 5.71 11.05 -4.82
C CYS A 191 4.47 10.35 -4.27
N LEU A 192 3.47 11.16 -3.93
CA LEU A 192 2.11 10.76 -3.65
C LEU A 192 1.22 11.69 -4.48
N PRO A 193 0.63 11.22 -5.59
CA PRO A 193 -0.18 12.08 -6.45
C PRO A 193 -1.38 12.62 -5.68
N ALA A 194 -1.59 13.93 -5.78
CA ALA A 194 -2.74 14.61 -5.17
C ALA A 194 -4.02 14.31 -5.95
N GLY A 195 -5.16 14.32 -5.26
CA GLY A 195 -6.47 14.05 -5.83
C GLY A 195 -7.19 12.89 -5.15
N GLU A 196 -8.36 12.56 -5.70
CA GLU A 196 -9.19 11.47 -5.19
C GLU A 196 -8.78 10.15 -5.84
N HIS A 197 -8.51 9.14 -5.02
CA HIS A 197 -8.13 7.79 -5.44
C HIS A 197 -9.06 6.74 -4.86
N ARG A 198 -9.63 5.92 -5.73
CA ARG A 198 -10.58 4.87 -5.41
C ARG A 198 -9.88 3.53 -5.24
N PHE A 199 -10.16 2.84 -4.14
CA PHE A 199 -9.75 1.45 -3.91
C PHE A 199 -10.97 0.55 -3.87
N GLU A 200 -10.91 -0.59 -4.56
CA GLU A 200 -11.98 -1.59 -4.57
C GLU A 200 -11.44 -3.00 -4.36
N THR A 201 -12.26 -3.85 -3.74
CA THR A 201 -12.00 -5.29 -3.59
C THR A 201 -13.29 -6.07 -3.73
N VAL A 202 -13.18 -7.36 -4.04
CA VAL A 202 -14.31 -8.29 -4.04
C VAL A 202 -14.30 -9.08 -2.75
N ILE A 203 -15.34 -8.90 -1.93
CA ILE A 203 -15.48 -9.60 -0.67
C ILE A 203 -16.37 -10.83 -0.84
N SER A 204 -15.84 -12.00 -0.50
CA SER A 204 -16.62 -13.23 -0.42
C SER A 204 -16.80 -13.62 1.05
N ALA A 205 -18.03 -13.89 1.47
CA ALA A 205 -18.34 -14.30 2.84
C ALA A 205 -19.44 -15.37 2.85
N SER A 206 -19.27 -16.41 3.65
CA SER A 206 -20.27 -17.47 3.83
C SER A 206 -20.47 -17.78 5.32
N THR A 207 -21.73 -17.95 5.73
CA THR A 207 -22.04 -18.49 7.05
C THR A 207 -21.93 -20.00 7.07
N GLY A 208 -21.73 -20.59 8.26
CA GLY A 208 -21.80 -22.06 8.43
C GLY A 208 -20.45 -22.79 8.46
N GLY A 209 -19.33 -22.08 8.62
CA GLY A 209 -18.05 -22.64 9.08
C GLY A 209 -17.56 -23.87 8.32
N GLY A 210 -17.34 -23.76 7.01
CA GLY A 210 -16.67 -24.81 6.25
C GLY A 210 -16.60 -24.54 4.75
N LEU A 211 -15.41 -24.71 4.16
CA LEU A 211 -15.34 -25.08 2.75
C LEU A 211 -16.07 -26.43 2.59
N PRO A 212 -16.82 -26.67 1.50
CA PRO A 212 -17.46 -27.96 1.28
C PRO A 212 -16.38 -29.05 1.32
N ALA A 213 -16.46 -29.95 2.31
CA ALA A 213 -15.66 -31.16 2.32
C ALA A 213 -16.03 -31.95 1.05
N ASN A 214 -15.04 -32.26 0.21
CA ASN A 214 -15.22 -33.19 -0.89
C ASN A 214 -15.87 -34.47 -0.33
N GLY A 215 -17.06 -34.78 -0.84
CA GLY A 215 -17.94 -35.80 -0.30
C GLY A 215 -17.22 -37.13 -0.13
N THR A 216 -17.05 -37.55 1.12
CA THR A 216 -16.98 -38.98 1.41
C THR A 216 -18.43 -39.46 1.44
N THR A 217 -18.85 -40.14 0.38
CA THR A 217 -20.10 -40.90 0.34
C THR A 217 -20.06 -41.96 1.45
N ALA A 218 -20.66 -41.66 2.59
CA ALA A 218 -21.09 -42.69 3.51
C ALA A 218 -22.34 -43.35 2.92
N THR A 219 -22.15 -44.49 2.25
CA THR A 219 -23.23 -45.39 1.86
C THR A 219 -23.98 -45.82 3.12
N THR A 220 -25.17 -45.29 3.33
CA THR A 220 -26.17 -45.96 4.17
C THR A 220 -27.48 -46.00 3.40
N ASP A 221 -27.95 -47.22 3.23
CA ASP A 221 -29.19 -47.64 2.58
C ASP A 221 -30.41 -46.88 3.12
N GLY A 222 -31.30 -46.44 2.23
CA GLY A 222 -32.60 -45.89 2.62
C GLY A 222 -33.06 -44.72 1.76
N THR A 223 -33.94 -45.03 0.81
CA THR A 223 -34.82 -44.15 0.04
C THR A 223 -35.08 -42.77 0.67
N ALA A 224 -34.53 -41.72 0.07
CA ALA A 224 -34.97 -40.34 0.28
C ALA A 224 -34.86 -39.57 -1.04
N GLU A 225 -35.89 -38.76 -1.28
CA GLU A 225 -36.09 -37.94 -2.46
C GLU A 225 -34.87 -37.06 -2.77
N SER A 226 -34.47 -37.05 -4.04
CA SER A 226 -33.40 -36.22 -4.57
C SER A 226 -33.86 -34.77 -4.67
N THR A 227 -33.71 -34.00 -3.60
CA THR A 227 -33.50 -32.56 -3.71
C THR A 227 -32.01 -32.35 -3.93
N GLY A 228 -31.64 -32.10 -5.19
CA GLY A 228 -30.27 -31.81 -5.59
C GLY A 228 -29.70 -30.67 -4.75
N THR A 229 -28.78 -31.00 -3.85
CA THR A 229 -27.95 -30.02 -3.17
C THR A 229 -26.84 -29.65 -4.15
N THR A 230 -27.04 -28.54 -4.86
CA THR A 230 -26.01 -27.83 -5.60
C THR A 230 -24.78 -27.70 -4.70
N GLY A 231 -23.62 -28.17 -5.14
CA GLY A 231 -22.37 -27.96 -4.41
C GLY A 231 -22.22 -26.48 -4.08
N ALA A 232 -22.22 -26.16 -2.79
CA ALA A 232 -22.11 -24.79 -2.32
C ALA A 232 -20.68 -24.31 -2.54
N GLY A 233 -20.38 -23.89 -3.77
CA GLY A 233 -19.29 -22.94 -4.00
C GLY A 233 -19.53 -21.71 -3.14
N MET A 234 -18.45 -21.02 -2.76
CA MET A 234 -18.58 -19.72 -2.08
C MET A 234 -19.58 -18.85 -2.85
N PRO A 235 -20.49 -18.15 -2.15
CA PRO A 235 -21.44 -17.27 -2.81
C PRO A 235 -20.68 -16.21 -3.64
N ALA A 236 -21.32 -15.73 -4.70
CA ALA A 236 -20.78 -14.64 -5.50
C ALA A 236 -20.37 -13.48 -4.58
N GLY A 237 -19.12 -13.02 -4.70
CA GLY A 237 -18.60 -11.92 -3.89
C GLY A 237 -19.34 -10.60 -4.16
N ALA A 238 -19.27 -9.69 -3.20
CA ALA A 238 -19.75 -8.32 -3.35
C ALA A 238 -18.56 -7.37 -3.46
N THR A 239 -18.59 -6.46 -4.43
CA THR A 239 -17.63 -5.35 -4.49
C THR A 239 -17.88 -4.39 -3.33
N TRP A 240 -16.80 -3.95 -2.69
CA TRP A 240 -16.82 -2.88 -1.71
C TRP A 240 -15.54 -2.06 -1.85
N GLY A 241 -15.64 -0.74 -1.70
CA GLY A 241 -14.53 0.17 -1.83
C GLY A 241 -14.67 1.45 -1.02
N PHE A 242 -13.62 2.26 -1.09
CA PHE A 242 -13.57 3.59 -0.51
C PHE A 242 -12.66 4.49 -1.36
N SER A 243 -12.88 5.79 -1.29
CA SER A 243 -11.99 6.78 -1.88
C SER A 243 -11.24 7.53 -0.80
N VAL A 244 -9.97 7.81 -1.06
CA VAL A 244 -9.17 8.77 -0.28
C VAL A 244 -8.92 10.02 -1.12
N LEU A 245 -8.75 11.16 -0.45
CA LEU A 245 -8.29 12.41 -1.05
C LEU A 245 -6.91 12.73 -0.48
N LEU A 246 -5.93 12.95 -1.36
CA LEU A 246 -4.60 13.46 -1.04
C LEU A 246 -4.52 14.95 -1.37
N GLU A 247 -4.18 15.77 -0.38
CA GLU A 247 -4.03 17.24 -0.48
C GLU A 247 -2.64 17.72 -0.05
#